data_AF-A0AAQ0QFS7-F1
#
_entry.id   AF-A0AAQ0QFS7-F1
#
_cell.length_a   1.000
_cell.length_b   1.000
_cell.length_c   1.000
_cell.angle_alpha   90.00
_cell.angle_beta   90.00
_cell.angle_gamma   90.00
#
_symmetry.space_group_name_H-M   'P 1'
#
loop_
_entity.id
_entity.type
_entity.pdbx_description
1 polymer ?
#
loop_
_entity_poly.entity_id
_entity_poly.type
_entity_poly.pdbx_seq_one_letter_code
_entity_poly.pdbx_strand_id
1 'polypeptide(L)'
;MRKAARQKDEDWALNVFDRAPFVTMSMIRPDGTPYGLPLSLIRGEGHTFYFHCADEGEKMDCIRANPIVSLSAVSRCSPKFETGKKNFTMYYDSAVALGEAEIVTDNAEKIMALRLLCQRFLPNYMGNFDEAIKRSLDRTTVVKITLTEPPVGKSKP
;
A
#
# COMPACT_ATOMS: atom_id res chain seq x y z
N MET A 1 14.03 -16.09 -3.49
CA MET A 1 14.03 -15.55 -2.11
C MET A 1 15.14 -16.21 -1.26
N ARG A 2 15.99 -15.46 -0.52
CA ARG A 2 17.18 -16.02 0.19
C ARG A 2 16.88 -17.01 1.33
N LYS A 3 15.69 -16.96 1.96
CA LYS A 3 15.28 -17.88 3.05
C LYS A 3 13.87 -18.40 2.79
N ALA A 4 13.76 -19.46 1.99
CA ALA A 4 12.47 -20.04 1.58
C ALA A 4 11.55 -20.39 2.77
N ALA A 5 12.11 -20.87 3.89
CA ALA A 5 11.33 -21.21 5.10
C ALA A 5 10.59 -20.03 5.76
N ARG A 6 10.86 -18.79 5.35
CA ARG A 6 10.17 -17.58 5.85
C ARG A 6 9.16 -17.02 4.87
N GLN A 7 9.10 -17.57 3.67
CA GLN A 7 8.14 -17.19 2.66
C GLN A 7 6.72 -17.50 3.15
N LYS A 8 5.81 -16.58 2.85
CA LYS A 8 4.38 -16.73 3.06
C LYS A 8 3.67 -16.55 1.72
N ASP A 9 2.50 -17.15 1.64
CA ASP A 9 1.64 -17.08 0.46
C ASP A 9 1.04 -15.67 0.27
N GLU A 10 0.31 -15.55 -0.82
CA GLU A 10 -0.37 -14.36 -1.28
C GLU A 10 -1.41 -13.85 -0.27
N ASP A 11 -2.31 -14.72 0.23
CA ASP A 11 -3.35 -14.32 1.18
C ASP A 11 -2.73 -13.72 2.45
N TRP A 12 -1.66 -14.34 2.95
CA TRP A 12 -0.93 -13.81 4.09
C TRP A 12 -0.25 -12.48 3.76
N ALA A 13 0.30 -12.32 2.56
CA ALA A 13 0.91 -11.07 2.10
C ALA A 13 -0.12 -9.92 2.02
N LEU A 14 -1.29 -10.19 1.42
CA LEU A 14 -2.41 -9.25 1.37
C LEU A 14 -2.84 -8.83 2.78
N ASN A 15 -2.91 -9.78 3.72
CA ASN A 15 -3.23 -9.48 5.11
C ASN A 15 -2.17 -8.61 5.83
N VAL A 16 -0.90 -8.65 5.40
CA VAL A 16 0.11 -7.69 5.88
C VAL A 16 -0.18 -6.29 5.37
N PHE A 17 -0.55 -6.13 4.09
CA PHE A 17 -0.94 -4.83 3.53
C PHE A 17 -2.18 -4.25 4.24
N ASP A 18 -3.15 -5.08 4.58
CA ASP A 18 -4.38 -4.68 5.29
C ASP A 18 -4.08 -4.17 6.73
N ARG A 19 -3.07 -4.73 7.39
CA ARG A 19 -2.71 -4.39 8.79
C ARG A 19 -1.62 -3.33 8.92
N ALA A 20 -0.85 -3.07 7.85
CA ALA A 20 0.23 -2.10 7.91
C ALA A 20 -0.32 -0.68 8.20
N PRO A 21 0.33 0.12 9.06
CA PRO A 21 -0.13 1.47 9.35
C PRO A 21 0.06 2.41 8.14
N PHE A 22 1.08 2.14 7.33
CA PHE A 22 1.37 2.77 6.05
C PHE A 22 2.14 1.77 5.18
N VAL A 23 2.24 2.07 3.88
CA VAL A 23 2.98 1.29 2.90
C VAL A 23 4.00 2.20 2.24
N THR A 24 5.22 1.72 2.03
CA THR A 24 6.20 2.41 1.20
C THR A 24 5.96 2.03 -0.25
N MET A 25 5.66 3.03 -1.09
CA MET A 25 5.61 2.88 -2.54
C MET A 25 6.90 3.41 -3.15
N SER A 26 7.53 2.59 -3.98
CA SER A 26 8.72 2.93 -4.75
C SER A 26 8.37 3.03 -6.24
N MET A 27 8.91 4.06 -6.89
CA MET A 27 8.72 4.42 -8.30
C MET A 27 10.06 4.79 -8.92
N ILE A 28 10.06 5.01 -10.24
CA ILE A 28 11.18 5.55 -10.99
C ILE A 28 10.86 6.99 -11.42
N ARG A 29 11.77 7.91 -11.10
CA ARG A 29 11.69 9.29 -11.59
C ARG A 29 11.88 9.35 -13.09
N PRO A 30 11.44 10.43 -13.76
CA PRO A 30 11.71 10.64 -15.19
C PRO A 30 13.20 10.59 -15.58
N ASP A 31 14.11 10.92 -14.65
CA ASP A 31 15.56 10.84 -14.85
C ASP A 31 16.15 9.42 -14.63
N GLY A 32 15.30 8.44 -14.29
CA GLY A 32 15.69 7.06 -14.01
C GLY A 32 16.10 6.78 -12.56
N THR A 33 16.16 7.77 -11.67
CA THR A 33 16.51 7.55 -10.25
C THR A 33 15.35 6.99 -9.44
N PRO A 34 15.60 6.16 -8.41
CA PRO A 34 14.53 5.61 -7.57
C PRO A 34 13.95 6.67 -6.63
N TYR A 35 12.64 6.62 -6.43
CA TYR A 35 11.92 7.45 -5.47
C TYR A 35 10.97 6.60 -4.64
N GLY A 36 11.06 6.69 -3.31
CA GLY A 36 10.22 5.95 -2.38
C GLY A 36 9.55 6.88 -1.38
N LEU A 37 8.26 6.66 -1.11
CA LEU A 37 7.49 7.45 -0.15
C LEU A 37 6.49 6.59 0.65
N PRO A 38 6.19 6.93 1.91
CA PRO A 38 5.13 6.28 2.67
C PRO A 38 3.75 6.86 2.30
N LEU A 39 2.74 5.99 2.21
CA LEU A 39 1.34 6.39 1.99
C LEU A 39 0.35 5.46 2.68
N SER A 40 -0.89 5.93 2.82
CA SER A 40 -2.02 5.12 3.27
C SER A 40 -2.63 4.39 2.09
N LEU A 41 -2.42 3.07 2.03
CA LEU A 41 -2.96 2.19 1.01
C LEU A 41 -4.27 1.55 1.50
N ILE A 42 -5.16 1.17 0.58
CA ILE A 42 -6.31 0.30 0.87
C ILE A 42 -6.43 -0.77 -0.20
N ARG A 43 -6.84 -1.98 0.19
CA ARG A 43 -7.12 -3.06 -0.76
C ARG A 43 -8.54 -2.95 -1.28
N GLY A 44 -8.70 -3.07 -2.59
CA GLY A 44 -9.99 -3.17 -3.26
C GLY A 44 -10.36 -4.61 -3.56
N GLU A 45 -11.20 -4.79 -4.58
CA GLU A 45 -11.56 -6.12 -5.09
C GLU A 45 -10.42 -6.73 -5.91
N GLY A 46 -10.35 -8.07 -5.91
CA GLY A 46 -9.27 -8.81 -6.58
C GLY A 46 -7.88 -8.36 -6.10
N HIS A 47 -7.01 -8.09 -7.07
CA HIS A 47 -5.61 -7.71 -6.84
C HIS A 47 -5.38 -6.22 -7.07
N THR A 48 -6.29 -5.40 -6.54
CA THR A 48 -6.21 -3.95 -6.66
C THR A 48 -5.94 -3.30 -5.32
N PHE A 49 -5.11 -2.26 -5.35
CA PHE A 49 -4.91 -1.34 -4.25
C PHE A 49 -5.27 0.08 -4.66
N TYR A 50 -5.61 0.91 -3.70
CA TYR A 50 -5.90 2.32 -3.91
C TYR A 50 -5.19 3.18 -2.88
N PHE A 51 -4.87 4.42 -3.26
CA PHE A 51 -4.53 5.48 -2.32
C PHE A 51 -5.06 6.82 -2.84
N HIS A 52 -5.19 7.80 -1.94
CA HIS A 52 -5.58 9.15 -2.31
C HIS A 52 -4.38 10.12 -2.22
N CYS A 53 -4.40 11.17 -3.03
CA CYS A 53 -3.40 12.23 -3.00
C CYS A 53 -3.86 13.51 -3.70
N ALA A 54 -3.00 14.53 -3.74
CA ALA A 54 -3.12 15.64 -4.70
C ALA A 54 -2.85 15.15 -6.14
N ASP A 55 -3.41 15.85 -7.13
CA ASP A 55 -3.25 15.62 -8.58
C ASP A 55 -1.87 16.06 -9.14
N GLU A 56 -1.05 16.68 -8.29
CA GLU A 56 0.28 17.17 -8.60
C GLU A 56 1.38 16.62 -7.68
N GLY A 57 2.62 16.96 -8.05
CA GLY A 57 3.84 16.63 -7.35
C GLY A 57 4.56 15.39 -7.91
N GLU A 58 5.77 15.19 -7.42
CA GLU A 58 6.77 14.27 -7.99
C GLU A 58 6.28 12.82 -8.19
N LYS A 59 5.45 12.30 -7.28
CA LYS A 59 4.83 10.96 -7.44
C LYS A 59 3.96 10.86 -8.69
N MET A 60 3.24 11.92 -9.03
CA MET A 60 2.36 11.95 -10.21
C MET A 60 3.20 12.03 -11.47
N ASP A 61 4.31 12.77 -11.44
CA ASP A 61 5.26 12.82 -12.55
C ASP A 61 5.93 11.47 -12.77
N CYS A 62 6.29 10.76 -11.68
CA CYS A 62 6.81 9.40 -11.74
C CYS A 62 5.78 8.46 -12.38
N ILE A 63 4.54 8.43 -11.88
CA ILE A 63 3.47 7.54 -12.39
C ILE A 63 3.17 7.82 -13.87
N ARG A 64 3.11 9.10 -14.28
CA ARG A 64 2.89 9.48 -15.69
C ARG A 64 4.04 9.06 -16.60
N ALA A 65 5.28 9.11 -16.12
CA ALA A 65 6.46 8.70 -16.88
C ALA A 65 6.63 7.18 -16.92
N ASN A 66 6.32 6.48 -15.83
CA ASN A 66 6.40 5.04 -15.70
C ASN A 66 5.40 4.55 -14.64
N PRO A 67 4.34 3.81 -15.03
CA PRO A 67 3.30 3.38 -14.09
C PRO A 67 3.75 2.23 -13.18
N ILE A 68 4.91 1.61 -13.42
CA ILE A 68 5.37 0.45 -12.64
C ILE A 68 5.78 0.90 -11.24
N VAL A 69 5.17 0.28 -10.22
CA VAL A 69 5.43 0.56 -8.80
C VAL A 69 5.76 -0.71 -8.03
N SER A 70 6.57 -0.54 -6.98
CA SER A 70 6.80 -1.56 -5.96
C SER A 70 6.27 -1.11 -4.61
N LEU A 71 5.53 -1.98 -3.94
CA LEU A 71 4.93 -1.73 -2.64
C LEU A 71 5.64 -2.58 -1.60
N SER A 72 5.98 -1.98 -0.46
CA SER A 72 6.58 -2.64 0.70
C SER A 72 5.80 -2.30 1.96
N ALA A 73 5.30 -3.32 2.64
CA ALA A 73 4.52 -3.18 3.86
C ALA A 73 5.16 -3.93 5.02
N VAL A 74 5.03 -3.37 6.22
CA VAL A 74 5.42 -4.00 7.48
C VAL A 74 4.28 -3.84 8.47
N SER A 75 3.70 -4.97 8.92
CA SER A 75 2.58 -4.97 9.89
C SER A 75 3.02 -5.35 11.30
N ARG A 76 4.18 -5.99 11.44
CA ARG A 76 4.82 -6.30 12.73
C ARG A 76 6.31 -6.06 12.62
N CYS A 77 6.87 -5.45 13.66
CA CYS A 77 8.29 -5.11 13.73
C CYS A 77 8.70 -5.02 15.20
N SER A 78 9.38 -6.05 15.72
CA SER A 78 9.73 -6.13 17.15
C SER A 78 11.15 -6.67 17.36
N PRO A 79 12.07 -5.89 17.94
CA PRO A 79 13.41 -6.35 18.27
C PRO A 79 13.37 -7.33 19.45
N LYS A 80 14.16 -8.41 19.36
CA LYS A 80 14.21 -9.46 20.38
C LYS A 80 15.62 -9.98 20.59
N PHE A 81 15.98 -10.20 21.86
CA PHE A 81 17.10 -11.04 22.24
C PHE A 81 16.59 -12.47 22.54
N GLU A 82 17.10 -13.46 21.81
CA GLU A 82 16.77 -14.87 21.99
C GLU A 82 17.79 -15.50 22.95
N THR A 83 17.51 -15.49 24.26
CA THR A 83 18.45 -15.93 25.32
C THR A 83 19.05 -17.31 25.05
N GLY A 84 18.23 -18.30 24.67
CA GLY A 84 18.69 -19.66 24.38
C GLY A 84 19.63 -19.78 23.18
N LYS A 85 19.64 -18.79 22.29
CA LYS A 85 20.52 -18.73 21.11
C LYS A 85 21.62 -17.67 21.24
N LYS A 86 21.65 -16.91 22.33
CA LYS A 86 22.52 -15.73 22.53
C LYS A 86 22.53 -14.81 21.30
N ASN A 87 21.35 -14.57 20.70
CA ASN A 87 21.22 -13.94 19.39
C ASN A 87 20.32 -12.69 19.45
N PHE A 88 20.74 -11.62 18.77
CA PHE A 88 19.94 -10.43 18.53
C PHE A 88 19.16 -10.58 17.22
N THR A 89 17.87 -10.28 17.25
CA THR A 89 17.03 -10.46 16.06
C THR A 89 15.84 -9.53 16.00
N MET A 90 15.13 -9.58 14.87
CA MET A 90 13.89 -8.87 14.62
C MET A 90 12.80 -9.87 14.27
N TYR A 91 11.70 -9.86 15.02
CA TYR A 91 10.46 -10.51 14.61
C TYR A 91 9.69 -9.53 13.74
N TYR A 92 9.18 -10.01 12.62
CA TYR A 92 8.51 -9.16 11.65
C TYR A 92 7.52 -9.92 10.80
N ASP A 93 6.55 -9.16 10.30
CA ASP A 93 5.67 -9.55 9.21
C ASP A 93 5.71 -8.48 8.13
N SER A 94 6.19 -8.84 6.94
CA SER A 94 6.36 -7.93 5.81
C SER A 94 5.83 -8.53 4.52
N ALA A 95 5.40 -7.69 3.59
CA ALA A 95 4.97 -8.10 2.26
C ALA A 95 5.54 -7.16 1.20
N VAL A 96 5.75 -7.70 0.00
CA VAL A 96 6.12 -6.95 -1.19
C VAL A 96 5.14 -7.28 -2.31
N ALA A 97 4.73 -6.26 -3.07
CA ALA A 97 3.92 -6.40 -4.26
C ALA A 97 4.48 -5.56 -5.41
N LEU A 98 4.23 -5.99 -6.64
CA LEU A 98 4.53 -5.25 -7.86
C LEU A 98 3.24 -5.03 -8.63
N GLY A 99 3.10 -3.86 -9.24
CA GLY A 99 1.90 -3.50 -9.97
C GLY A 99 2.07 -2.27 -10.85
N GLU A 100 1.00 -1.93 -11.54
CA GLU A 100 0.91 -0.74 -12.40
C GLU A 100 -0.10 0.25 -11.79
N ALA A 101 0.32 1.50 -11.69
CA ALA A 101 -0.45 2.60 -11.13
C ALA A 101 -1.17 3.40 -12.22
N GLU A 102 -2.44 3.70 -12.00
CA GLU A 102 -3.26 4.53 -12.89
C GLU A 102 -4.16 5.47 -12.10
N ILE A 103 -4.48 6.63 -12.68
CA ILE A 103 -5.39 7.60 -12.06
C ILE A 103 -6.83 7.14 -12.30
N VAL A 104 -7.62 7.05 -11.23
CA VAL A 104 -9.03 6.71 -11.31
C VAL A 104 -9.81 7.92 -11.84
N THR A 105 -10.49 7.75 -12.98
CA THR A 105 -11.29 8.80 -13.64
C THR A 105 -12.79 8.64 -13.42
N ASP A 106 -13.28 7.42 -13.13
CA ASP A 106 -14.67 7.19 -12.76
C ASP A 106 -14.93 7.66 -11.33
N ASN A 107 -15.90 8.58 -11.18
CA ASN A 107 -16.32 9.07 -9.88
C ASN A 107 -16.91 7.97 -8.98
N ALA A 108 -17.57 6.95 -9.53
CA ALA A 108 -18.10 5.86 -8.74
C ALA A 108 -16.98 5.03 -8.10
N GLU A 109 -15.97 4.64 -8.89
CA GLU A 109 -14.78 3.92 -8.39
C GLU A 109 -13.99 4.78 -7.40
N LYS A 110 -13.84 6.08 -7.68
CA LYS A 110 -13.18 7.04 -6.80
C LYS A 110 -13.86 7.14 -5.43
N ILE A 111 -15.19 7.28 -5.41
CA ILE A 111 -15.98 7.32 -4.17
C ILE A 111 -15.88 6.00 -3.41
N MET A 112 -15.92 4.87 -4.11
CA MET A 112 -15.74 3.54 -3.52
C MET A 112 -14.38 3.41 -2.82
N ALA A 113 -13.29 3.76 -3.50
CA ALA A 113 -11.94 3.69 -2.95
C ALA A 113 -11.77 4.60 -1.71
N LEU A 114 -12.30 5.83 -1.77
CA LEU A 114 -12.29 6.75 -0.63
C LEU A 114 -13.11 6.21 0.54
N ARG A 115 -14.24 5.55 0.27
CA ARG A 115 -15.06 4.90 1.30
C ARG A 115 -14.30 3.80 2.01
N LEU A 116 -13.65 2.90 1.25
CA LEU A 116 -12.82 1.84 1.82
C LEU A 116 -11.69 2.41 2.70
N LEU A 117 -11.06 3.49 2.24
CA LEU A 117 -9.99 4.16 2.98
C LEU A 117 -10.52 4.74 4.31
N CYS A 118 -11.64 5.45 4.29
CA CYS A 118 -12.27 5.96 5.52
C CYS A 118 -12.72 4.84 6.46
N GLN A 119 -13.29 3.75 5.93
CA GLN A 119 -13.70 2.58 6.72
C GLN A 119 -12.52 1.90 7.40
N ARG A 120 -11.37 1.79 6.72
CA ARG A 120 -10.15 1.21 7.31
C ARG A 120 -9.61 2.05 8.45
N PHE A 121 -9.46 3.35 8.23
CA PHE A 121 -8.68 4.20 9.15
C PHE A 121 -9.54 4.90 10.21
N LEU A 122 -10.79 5.24 9.89
CA LEU A 122 -11.71 6.00 10.76
C LEU A 122 -13.15 5.45 10.71
N PRO A 123 -13.38 4.14 10.96
CA PRO A 123 -14.69 3.50 10.80
C PRO A 123 -15.80 4.15 11.64
N ASN A 124 -15.47 4.68 12.82
CA ASN A 124 -16.42 5.28 13.74
C ASN A 124 -16.96 6.65 13.26
N TYR A 125 -16.39 7.23 12.19
CA TYR A 125 -16.76 8.55 11.68
C TYR A 125 -17.48 8.52 10.33
N MET A 126 -17.88 7.33 9.86
CA MET A 126 -18.49 7.15 8.53
C MET A 126 -19.80 7.93 8.33
N GLY A 127 -20.49 8.35 9.39
CA GLY A 127 -21.64 9.26 9.29
C GLY A 127 -21.31 10.62 8.63
N ASN A 128 -20.03 11.01 8.58
CA ASN A 128 -19.57 12.26 7.96
C ASN A 128 -19.08 12.07 6.51
N PHE A 129 -19.11 10.83 5.98
CA PHE A 129 -18.47 10.50 4.71
C PHE A 129 -19.08 11.26 3.52
N ASP A 130 -20.41 11.25 3.40
CA ASP A 130 -21.08 11.85 2.25
C ASP A 130 -20.88 13.38 2.18
N GLU A 131 -20.82 14.05 3.34
CA GLU A 131 -20.51 15.48 3.41
C GLU A 131 -19.07 15.77 2.99
N ALA A 132 -18.11 14.95 3.45
CA ALA A 132 -16.72 15.07 3.04
C ALA A 132 -16.54 14.88 1.53
N ILE A 133 -17.20 13.87 0.94
CA ILE A 133 -17.19 13.62 -0.51
C ILE A 133 -17.74 14.83 -1.28
N LYS A 134 -18.92 15.35 -0.92
CA LYS A 134 -19.51 16.53 -1.56
C LYS A 134 -18.56 17.74 -1.57
N ARG A 135 -17.77 17.92 -0.51
CA ARG A 135 -16.87 19.06 -0.35
C ARG A 135 -15.56 18.92 -1.12
N SER A 136 -15.01 17.71 -1.27
CA SER A 136 -13.62 17.54 -1.71
C SER A 136 -13.39 16.53 -2.83
N LEU A 137 -14.42 15.86 -3.37
CA LEU A 137 -14.25 14.86 -4.42
C LEU A 137 -13.45 15.40 -5.61
N ASP A 138 -13.79 16.60 -6.10
CA ASP A 138 -13.23 17.16 -7.33
C ASP A 138 -11.73 17.45 -7.24
N ARG A 139 -11.24 17.84 -6.05
CA ARG A 139 -9.81 18.14 -5.81
C ARG A 139 -9.01 16.95 -5.27
N THR A 140 -9.66 15.84 -4.98
CA THR A 140 -8.99 14.63 -4.48
C THR A 140 -8.59 13.80 -5.67
N THR A 141 -7.35 13.31 -5.75
CA THR A 141 -6.97 12.28 -6.73
C THR A 141 -6.98 10.93 -6.03
N VAL A 142 -7.44 9.90 -6.74
CA VAL A 142 -7.29 8.50 -6.34
C VAL A 142 -6.46 7.80 -7.40
N VAL A 143 -5.46 7.06 -6.94
CA VAL A 143 -4.64 6.20 -7.80
C VAL A 143 -4.99 4.77 -7.46
N LYS A 144 -5.24 3.98 -8.49
CA LYS A 144 -5.38 2.53 -8.44
C LYS A 144 -4.05 1.89 -8.79
N ILE A 145 -3.72 0.80 -8.12
CA ILE A 145 -2.59 -0.06 -8.45
C ILE A 145 -3.15 -1.45 -8.69
N THR A 146 -2.97 -1.98 -9.89
CA THR A 146 -3.31 -3.36 -10.22
C THR A 146 -2.05 -4.21 -10.12
N LEU A 147 -2.07 -5.27 -9.30
CA LEU A 147 -0.90 -6.13 -9.18
C LEU A 147 -0.67 -6.91 -10.45
N THR A 148 0.59 -6.97 -10.87
CA THR A 148 1.03 -7.70 -12.07
C THR A 148 1.43 -9.14 -11.75
N GLU A 149 1.64 -9.45 -10.47
CA GLU A 149 1.96 -10.78 -9.98
C GLU A 149 1.47 -10.97 -8.53
N PRO A 150 1.33 -12.22 -8.07
CA PRO A 150 0.97 -12.50 -6.68
C PRO A 150 1.94 -11.85 -5.69
N PRO A 151 1.45 -11.10 -4.68
CA PRO A 151 2.31 -10.50 -3.67
C PRO A 151 2.97 -11.58 -2.83
N VAL A 152 4.13 -11.26 -2.28
CA VAL A 152 4.94 -12.22 -1.54
C VAL A 152 5.14 -11.77 -0.10
N GLY A 153 4.75 -12.64 0.82
CA GLY A 153 4.87 -12.41 2.25
C GLY A 153 6.17 -12.98 2.81
N LYS A 154 6.62 -12.39 3.92
CA LYS A 154 7.75 -12.89 4.69
C LYS A 154 7.53 -12.66 6.17
N SER A 155 7.73 -13.71 6.95
CA SER A 155 7.61 -13.64 8.41
C SER A 155 8.85 -14.18 9.10
N LYS A 156 9.25 -13.51 10.18
CA LYS A 156 10.00 -14.14 11.26
C LYS A 156 9.13 -14.02 12.53
N PRO A 157 8.56 -15.14 13.02
CA PRO A 157 7.74 -15.14 14.22
C PRO A 157 8.52 -14.72 15.45
#